data_AF-D9WWZ6-F1
#
_entry.id   AF-D9WWZ6-F1
#
_cell.length_a   1.000
_cell.length_b   1.000
_cell.length_c   1.000
_cell.angle_alpha   90.00
_cell.angle_beta   90.00
_cell.angle_gamma   90.00
#
_symmetry.space_group_name_H-M   'P 1'
#
loop_
_entity.id
_entity.type
_entity.pdbx_description
1 polymer ?
#
loop_
_entity_poly.entity_id
_entity_poly.type
_entity_poly.pdbx_seq_one_letter_code
_entity_poly.pdbx_strand_id
1 'polypeptide(L)'
;MCRNHYQQWRLSTPKDQRPPARPGASRLSIDERFWQRVQKGGSDECWPWLGAHGGYGHGMFWFSAERKRESAHAIALELATGIRRPAGMYCCHRCDNPPCCNPAHLYYGTPRQNGADMVGRARNPRGVGKHNALLSEAQVVEIRTRYFAGETAAALAAEFGIRPGHLSNITRGRMWKYAGGPVGIKRVPKLSQAQRAEMRARRAAGASAKELAAVYGISPSYARNLTRRAA
;
A
#
# COMPACT_ATOMS: atom_id res chain seq x y z
N MET A 1 -9.11 -23.05 -39.59
CA MET A 1 -9.14 -21.76 -40.32
C MET A 1 -8.60 -20.66 -39.42
N CYS A 2 -7.70 -19.81 -39.91
CA CYS A 2 -7.22 -18.66 -39.13
C CYS A 2 -8.32 -17.58 -39.01
N ARG A 3 -8.23 -16.71 -37.99
CA ARG A 3 -9.21 -15.66 -37.70
C ARG A 3 -9.46 -14.72 -38.89
N ASN A 4 -8.44 -14.49 -39.71
CA ASN A 4 -8.53 -13.65 -40.89
C ASN A 4 -9.33 -14.33 -42.03
N HIS A 5 -9.14 -15.63 -42.24
CA HIS A 5 -9.90 -16.40 -43.23
C HIS A 5 -11.38 -16.51 -42.85
N TYR A 6 -11.70 -16.63 -41.56
CA TYR A 6 -13.08 -16.65 -41.09
C TYR A 6 -13.80 -15.30 -41.30
N GLN A 7 -13.09 -14.18 -41.12
CA GLN A 7 -13.66 -12.85 -41.34
C GLN A 7 -13.91 -12.57 -42.82
N GLN A 8 -12.98 -12.94 -43.69
CA GLN A 8 -13.13 -12.80 -45.14
C GLN A 8 -14.32 -13.64 -45.66
N TRP A 9 -14.43 -14.91 -45.26
CA TRP A 9 -15.57 -15.77 -45.60
C TRP A 9 -16.92 -15.20 -45.12
N ARG A 10 -16.97 -14.64 -43.90
CA ARG A 10 -18.20 -14.09 -43.33
C ARG A 10 -18.67 -12.82 -44.05
N LEU A 11 -17.74 -11.99 -44.54
CA LEU A 11 -18.07 -10.77 -45.26
C LEU A 11 -18.49 -11.04 -46.71
N SER A 12 -17.91 -12.07 -47.33
CA SER A 12 -18.23 -12.47 -48.72
C SER A 12 -19.47 -13.35 -48.85
N THR A 13 -19.98 -13.95 -47.76
CA THR A 13 -21.19 -14.78 -47.81
C THR A 13 -22.46 -13.94 -47.60
N PRO A 14 -23.44 -13.97 -48.54
CA PRO A 14 -24.76 -13.35 -48.39
C PRO A 14 -25.45 -13.76 -47.08
N LYS A 15 -26.18 -12.84 -46.45
CA LYS A 15 -26.67 -13.00 -45.06
C LYS A 15 -27.63 -14.19 -44.90
N ASP A 16 -28.38 -14.50 -45.96
CA ASP A 16 -29.31 -15.61 -46.14
C ASP A 16 -28.63 -16.98 -46.29
N GLN A 17 -27.35 -17.01 -46.68
CA GLN A 17 -26.56 -18.23 -46.86
C GLN A 17 -25.61 -18.52 -45.69
N ARG A 18 -25.66 -17.70 -44.63
CA ARG A 18 -24.87 -17.92 -43.42
C ARG A 18 -25.55 -18.97 -42.53
N PRO A 19 -24.80 -19.88 -41.89
CA PRO A 19 -25.38 -20.77 -40.89
C PRO A 19 -26.03 -19.94 -39.77
N PRO A 20 -27.16 -20.41 -39.19
CA PRO A 20 -27.85 -19.69 -38.12
C PRO A 20 -26.87 -19.42 -36.96
N ALA A 21 -27.02 -18.26 -36.32
CA ALA A 21 -26.28 -17.96 -35.09
C ALA A 21 -26.47 -19.13 -34.11
N ARG A 22 -25.36 -19.62 -33.51
CA ARG A 22 -25.37 -20.79 -32.61
C ARG A 22 -26.59 -20.72 -31.67
N PRO A 23 -27.55 -21.66 -31.74
CA PRO A 23 -28.63 -21.72 -30.78
C PRO A 23 -28.03 -22.20 -29.46
N GLY A 24 -28.01 -21.33 -28.45
CA GLY A 24 -27.38 -21.66 -27.16
C GLY A 24 -27.38 -20.55 -26.12
N ALA A 25 -28.29 -19.57 -26.20
CA ALA A 25 -28.61 -18.77 -25.03
C ALA A 25 -29.54 -19.61 -24.16
N SER A 26 -29.04 -20.07 -23.01
CA SER A 26 -29.82 -20.65 -21.91
C SER A 26 -31.20 -19.96 -21.80
N ARG A 27 -32.29 -20.74 -21.81
CA ARG A 27 -33.68 -20.25 -21.59
C ARG A 27 -33.86 -19.54 -20.25
N LEU A 28 -32.91 -19.71 -19.34
CA LEU A 28 -32.90 -19.06 -18.03
C LEU A 28 -32.56 -17.57 -18.16
N SER A 29 -33.30 -16.78 -17.40
CA SER A 29 -33.05 -15.36 -17.13
C SER A 29 -31.65 -15.14 -16.53
N ILE A 30 -31.24 -13.86 -16.51
CA ILE A 30 -29.97 -13.45 -15.90
C ILE A 30 -29.92 -13.84 -14.41
N ASP A 31 -31.01 -13.60 -13.68
CA ASP A 31 -31.16 -13.97 -12.26
C ASP A 31 -30.95 -15.46 -12.04
N GLU A 32 -31.66 -16.30 -12.78
CA GLU A 32 -31.56 -17.76 -12.64
C GLU A 32 -30.14 -18.25 -12.94
N ARG A 33 -29.53 -17.74 -14.02
CA ARG A 33 -28.13 -18.08 -14.35
C ARG A 33 -27.15 -17.64 -13.27
N PHE A 34 -27.41 -16.51 -12.62
CA PHE A 34 -26.56 -15.96 -11.58
C PHE A 34 -26.69 -16.79 -10.31
N TRP A 35 -27.91 -16.97 -9.80
CA TRP A 35 -28.15 -17.66 -8.53
C TRP A 35 -27.81 -19.15 -8.56
N GLN A 36 -27.85 -19.81 -9.73
CA GLN A 36 -27.33 -21.18 -9.89
C GLN A 36 -25.82 -21.32 -9.59
N ARG A 37 -25.06 -20.23 -9.61
CA ARG A 37 -23.62 -20.20 -9.35
C ARG A 37 -23.27 -19.65 -7.98
N VAL A 38 -24.25 -19.47 -7.10
CA VAL A 38 -24.06 -18.99 -5.74
C VAL A 38 -24.46 -20.11 -4.78
N GLN A 39 -23.52 -20.57 -3.96
CA GLN A 39 -23.85 -21.48 -2.87
C GLN A 39 -24.46 -20.66 -1.72
N LYS A 40 -25.79 -20.64 -1.63
CA LYS A 40 -26.53 -19.91 -0.58
C LYS A 40 -26.51 -20.68 0.75
N GLY A 41 -26.52 -19.92 1.84
CA GLY A 41 -26.59 -20.42 3.22
C GLY A 41 -27.36 -19.44 4.11
N GLY A 42 -27.04 -19.42 5.41
CA GLY A 42 -27.55 -18.46 6.38
C GLY A 42 -27.25 -17.00 6.02
N SER A 43 -27.93 -16.05 6.67
CA SER A 43 -27.73 -14.61 6.44
C SER A 43 -26.40 -14.09 6.99
N ASP A 44 -25.84 -14.78 7.97
CA ASP A 44 -24.53 -14.59 8.60
C ASP A 44 -23.41 -15.41 7.94
N GLU A 45 -23.78 -16.33 7.03
CA GLU A 45 -22.82 -17.14 6.29
C GLU A 45 -22.36 -16.46 5.00
N CYS A 46 -21.12 -16.73 4.58
CA CYS A 46 -20.70 -16.32 3.24
C CYS A 46 -21.41 -17.18 2.19
N TRP A 47 -21.77 -16.59 1.05
CA TRP A 47 -22.31 -17.32 -0.09
C TRP A 47 -21.28 -17.37 -1.22
N PRO A 48 -20.43 -18.41 -1.32
CA PRO A 48 -19.37 -18.47 -2.32
C PRO A 48 -19.90 -18.46 -3.77
N TRP A 49 -19.20 -17.71 -4.63
CA TRP A 49 -19.34 -17.81 -6.07
C TRP A 49 -18.64 -19.06 -6.60
N LEU A 50 -19.38 -19.90 -7.33
CA LEU A 50 -18.91 -21.15 -7.92
C LEU A 50 -18.44 -21.00 -9.38
N GLY A 51 -18.54 -19.80 -9.94
CA GLY A 51 -18.14 -19.52 -11.32
C GLY A 51 -16.68 -19.08 -11.46
N ALA A 52 -16.39 -18.39 -12.57
CA ALA A 52 -15.05 -17.87 -12.84
C ALA A 52 -14.67 -16.78 -11.83
N HIS A 53 -13.38 -16.69 -11.52
CA HIS A 53 -12.80 -15.67 -10.67
C HIS A 53 -11.91 -14.73 -11.49
N GLY A 54 -11.86 -13.46 -11.09
CA GLY A 54 -10.97 -12.44 -11.63
C GLY A 54 -9.73 -12.25 -10.75
N GLY A 55 -9.01 -11.14 -10.98
CA GLY A 55 -7.90 -10.74 -10.11
C GLY A 55 -8.36 -10.53 -8.67
N TYR A 56 -7.45 -10.79 -7.72
CA TYR A 56 -7.67 -10.65 -6.27
C TYR A 56 -8.78 -11.56 -5.69
N GLY A 57 -9.16 -12.62 -6.40
CA GLY A 57 -10.08 -13.66 -5.90
C GLY A 57 -11.57 -13.32 -6.00
N HIS A 58 -11.95 -12.22 -6.67
CA HIS A 58 -13.36 -11.86 -6.83
C HIS A 58 -14.05 -12.74 -7.87
N GLY A 59 -15.27 -13.22 -7.54
CA GLY A 59 -16.14 -13.88 -8.52
C GLY A 59 -16.53 -12.95 -9.67
N MET A 60 -16.65 -13.49 -10.88
CA MET A 60 -16.98 -12.77 -12.10
C MET A 60 -18.16 -13.41 -12.83
N PHE A 61 -19.11 -12.58 -13.24
CA PHE A 61 -20.27 -12.98 -14.04
C PHE A 61 -20.16 -12.46 -15.47
N TRP A 62 -20.46 -13.30 -16.45
CA TRP A 62 -20.40 -12.98 -17.87
C TRP A 62 -21.78 -12.74 -18.46
N PHE A 63 -22.02 -11.53 -18.96
CA PHE A 63 -23.21 -11.15 -19.71
C PHE A 63 -23.00 -11.44 -21.19
N SER A 64 -23.53 -12.57 -21.66
CA SER A 64 -23.29 -13.06 -23.02
C SER A 64 -23.78 -12.09 -24.10
N ALA A 65 -24.94 -11.46 -23.91
CA ALA A 65 -25.55 -10.54 -24.89
C ALA A 65 -24.75 -9.24 -25.02
N GLU A 66 -24.27 -8.70 -23.89
CA GLU A 66 -23.52 -7.44 -23.83
C GLU A 66 -22.01 -7.63 -23.99
N ARG A 67 -21.53 -8.88 -24.06
CA ARG A 67 -20.10 -9.25 -24.13
C ARG A 67 -19.24 -8.58 -23.05
N LYS A 68 -19.82 -8.38 -21.87
CA LYS A 68 -19.17 -7.75 -20.72
C LYS A 68 -19.08 -8.71 -19.54
N ARG A 69 -18.11 -8.45 -18.66
CA ARG A 69 -17.99 -9.11 -17.35
C ARG A 69 -18.19 -8.09 -16.24
N GLU A 70 -18.89 -8.48 -15.20
CA GLU A 70 -19.01 -7.68 -13.97
C GLU A 70 -18.71 -8.55 -12.75
N SER A 71 -18.40 -7.91 -11.61
CA SER A 71 -18.08 -8.66 -10.40
C SER A 71 -19.33 -9.28 -9.82
N ALA A 72 -19.26 -10.56 -9.45
CA ALA A 72 -20.40 -11.35 -9.02
C ALA A 72 -21.06 -10.74 -7.77
N HIS A 73 -20.27 -10.26 -6.81
CA HIS A 73 -20.79 -9.59 -5.62
C HIS A 73 -21.53 -8.28 -5.92
N ALA A 74 -21.13 -7.51 -6.95
CA ALA A 74 -21.86 -6.31 -7.33
C ALA A 74 -23.22 -6.65 -7.93
N ILE A 75 -23.28 -7.71 -8.75
CA ILE A 75 -24.53 -8.24 -9.30
C ILE A 75 -25.42 -8.78 -8.19
N ALA A 76 -24.89 -9.53 -7.23
CA ALA A 76 -25.69 -10.04 -6.11
C ALA A 76 -26.39 -8.92 -5.33
N LEU A 77 -25.69 -7.81 -5.06
CA LEU A 77 -26.28 -6.67 -4.36
C LEU A 77 -27.32 -5.93 -5.22
N GLU A 78 -27.05 -5.74 -6.51
CA GLU A 78 -28.01 -5.11 -7.45
C GLU A 78 -29.29 -5.95 -7.58
N LEU A 79 -29.17 -7.28 -7.73
CA LEU A 79 -30.33 -8.18 -7.83
C LEU A 79 -31.14 -8.24 -6.54
N ALA A 80 -30.49 -8.23 -5.38
CA ALA A 80 -31.17 -8.30 -4.08
C ALA A 80 -31.87 -6.99 -3.69
N THR A 81 -31.35 -5.84 -4.12
CA THR A 81 -31.88 -4.52 -3.73
C THR A 81 -32.66 -3.84 -4.83
N GLY A 82 -32.51 -4.26 -6.09
CA GLY A 82 -32.98 -3.54 -7.27
C GLY A 82 -32.21 -2.24 -7.57
N ILE A 83 -31.17 -1.92 -6.79
CA ILE A 83 -30.44 -0.66 -6.90
C ILE A 83 -29.14 -0.91 -7.66
N ARG A 84 -29.01 -0.24 -8.82
CA ARG A 84 -27.75 -0.22 -9.55
C ARG A 84 -26.67 0.53 -8.78
N ARG A 85 -25.43 0.01 -8.83
CA ARG A 85 -24.27 0.66 -8.20
C ARG A 85 -24.16 2.14 -8.61
N PRO A 86 -24.22 3.08 -7.64
CA PRO A 86 -24.06 4.50 -7.93
C PRO A 86 -22.69 4.82 -8.53
N ALA A 87 -22.64 5.88 -9.35
CA ALA A 87 -21.38 6.35 -9.93
C ALA A 87 -20.37 6.72 -8.83
N GLY A 88 -19.11 6.32 -8.99
CA GLY A 88 -18.05 6.59 -8.02
C GLY A 88 -18.10 5.75 -6.74
N MET A 89 -19.04 4.81 -6.61
CA MET A 89 -19.10 3.86 -5.50
C MET A 89 -18.56 2.48 -5.89
N TYR A 90 -18.09 1.73 -4.89
CA TYR A 90 -17.68 0.34 -4.98
C TYR A 90 -18.70 -0.56 -4.28
N CYS A 91 -18.80 -1.82 -4.70
CA CYS A 91 -19.46 -2.85 -3.90
C CYS A 91 -18.41 -3.44 -2.96
N CYS A 92 -18.61 -3.26 -1.66
CA CYS A 92 -17.65 -3.61 -0.61
C CYS A 92 -18.17 -4.80 0.20
N HIS A 93 -17.24 -5.64 0.67
CA HIS A 93 -17.54 -6.75 1.57
C HIS A 93 -17.43 -6.33 3.03
N ARG A 94 -18.40 -6.73 3.85
CA ARG A 94 -18.31 -6.70 5.33
C ARG A 94 -17.56 -7.91 5.88
N CYS A 95 -17.51 -9.01 5.15
CA CYS A 95 -16.92 -10.29 5.58
C CYS A 95 -15.47 -10.50 5.12
N ASP A 96 -14.92 -9.60 4.31
CA ASP A 96 -13.57 -9.70 3.73
C ASP A 96 -13.28 -10.98 2.94
N ASN A 97 -14.33 -11.67 2.45
CA ASN A 97 -14.24 -12.89 1.66
C ASN A 97 -14.57 -12.60 0.17
N PRO A 98 -13.56 -12.44 -0.72
CA PRO A 98 -13.78 -11.94 -2.09
C PRO A 98 -14.78 -12.71 -2.98
N PRO A 99 -14.92 -14.05 -2.87
CA PRO A 99 -15.94 -14.82 -3.59
C PRO A 99 -17.37 -14.65 -3.04
N CYS A 100 -17.57 -14.05 -1.87
CA CYS A 100 -18.87 -13.96 -1.22
C CYS A 100 -19.86 -13.09 -2.02
N CYS A 101 -21.06 -13.63 -2.24
CA CYS A 101 -22.18 -13.02 -2.93
C CYS A 101 -23.42 -12.87 -2.03
N ASN A 102 -23.28 -12.96 -0.70
CA ASN A 102 -24.39 -12.75 0.24
C ASN A 102 -24.72 -11.24 0.33
N PRO A 103 -25.93 -10.77 -0.06
CA PRO A 103 -26.30 -9.36 0.03
C PRO A 103 -26.17 -8.75 1.43
N ALA A 104 -26.40 -9.53 2.50
CA ALA A 104 -26.22 -9.07 3.88
C ALA A 104 -24.76 -8.71 4.21
N HIS A 105 -23.81 -9.31 3.48
CA HIS A 105 -22.37 -9.05 3.60
C HIS A 105 -21.86 -7.97 2.64
N LEU A 106 -22.75 -7.33 1.88
CA LEU A 106 -22.39 -6.40 0.81
C LEU A 106 -23.01 -5.02 1.04
N TYR A 107 -22.33 -3.98 0.58
CA TYR A 107 -22.85 -2.60 0.59
C TYR A 107 -22.15 -1.75 -0.48
N TYR A 108 -22.81 -0.69 -0.92
CA TYR A 108 -22.16 0.34 -1.71
C TYR A 108 -21.41 1.31 -0.82
N GLY A 109 -20.10 1.45 -1.05
CA GLY A 109 -19.22 2.31 -0.29
C GLY A 109 -18.42 3.24 -1.20
N THR A 110 -18.10 4.43 -0.70
CA THR A 110 -17.17 5.34 -1.37
C THR A 110 -15.72 4.81 -1.26
N PRO A 111 -14.80 5.25 -2.15
CA PRO A 111 -13.37 4.97 -2.01
C PRO A 111 -12.83 5.29 -0.61
N ARG A 112 -13.29 6.39 -0.02
CA ARG A 112 -12.90 6.82 1.33
C ARG A 112 -13.37 5.86 2.40
N GLN A 113 -14.61 5.37 2.33
CA GLN A 113 -15.14 4.38 3.28
C GLN A 113 -14.40 3.05 3.15
N ASN A 114 -14.22 2.53 1.93
CA ASN A 114 -13.46 1.29 1.70
C ASN A 114 -12.02 1.40 2.25
N GLY A 115 -11.38 2.56 2.06
CA GLY A 115 -10.06 2.85 2.64
C GLY A 115 -10.08 2.88 4.18
N ALA A 116 -11.10 3.49 4.79
CA ALA A 116 -11.28 3.51 6.23
C ALA A 116 -11.52 2.10 6.80
N ASP A 117 -12.33 1.27 6.14
CA ASP A 117 -12.59 -0.12 6.52
C ASP A 117 -11.32 -0.96 6.47
N MET A 118 -10.52 -0.82 5.41
CA MET A 118 -9.20 -1.48 5.31
C MET A 118 -8.27 -1.09 6.47
N VAL A 119 -8.24 0.19 6.85
CA VAL A 119 -7.42 0.68 7.97
C VAL A 119 -7.95 0.16 9.31
N GLY A 120 -9.26 0.26 9.55
CA GLY A 120 -9.92 -0.21 10.78
C GLY A 120 -9.76 -1.71 10.99
N ARG A 121 -9.68 -2.49 9.90
CA ARG A 121 -9.48 -3.95 9.93
C ARG A 121 -8.01 -4.38 9.81
N ALA A 122 -7.08 -3.43 9.91
CA ALA A 122 -5.63 -3.66 9.84
C ALA A 122 -5.14 -4.40 8.58
N ARG A 123 -5.89 -4.35 7.46
CA ARG A 123 -5.52 -5.00 6.19
C ARG A 123 -4.63 -4.15 5.29
N ASN A 124 -4.30 -2.93 5.71
CA ASN A 124 -3.34 -2.09 4.98
C ASN A 124 -1.91 -2.67 5.11
N PRO A 125 -1.21 -2.99 4.01
CA PRO A 125 0.14 -3.55 4.09
C PRO A 125 1.12 -2.62 4.81
N ARG A 126 1.89 -3.17 5.75
CA ARG A 126 2.87 -2.45 6.58
C ARG A 126 4.24 -3.09 6.47
N GLY A 127 5.29 -2.27 6.63
CA GLY A 127 6.67 -2.71 6.52
C GLY A 127 6.88 -3.62 5.32
N VAL A 128 7.50 -4.78 5.54
CA VAL A 128 7.76 -5.82 4.53
C VAL A 128 6.53 -6.30 3.74
N GLY A 129 5.31 -6.09 4.27
CA GLY A 129 4.08 -6.35 3.53
C GLY A 129 3.83 -5.39 2.36
N LYS A 130 4.52 -4.24 2.32
CA LYS A 130 4.53 -3.37 1.15
C LYS A 130 5.55 -3.89 0.14
N HIS A 131 5.12 -4.04 -1.11
CA HIS A 131 5.96 -4.50 -2.23
C HIS A 131 7.23 -3.65 -2.46
N ASN A 132 7.28 -2.43 -1.93
CA ASN A 132 8.40 -1.50 -2.04
C ASN A 132 9.09 -1.21 -0.69
N ALA A 133 8.89 -2.03 0.32
CA ALA A 133 9.54 -1.83 1.61
C ALA A 133 11.03 -2.18 1.54
N LEU A 134 11.86 -1.15 1.66
CA LEU A 134 13.32 -1.26 1.71
C LEU A 134 13.84 -1.79 3.06
N LEU A 135 13.04 -1.72 4.12
CA LEU A 135 13.43 -2.08 5.47
C LEU A 135 12.37 -2.97 6.12
N SER A 136 12.82 -3.87 6.98
CA SER A 136 11.98 -4.62 7.91
C SER A 136 11.81 -3.87 9.24
N GLU A 137 10.83 -4.29 10.04
CA GLU A 137 10.62 -3.72 11.38
C GLU A 137 11.85 -3.92 12.28
N ALA A 138 12.48 -5.10 12.22
CA ALA A 138 13.71 -5.39 12.96
C ALA A 138 14.85 -4.45 12.57
N GLN A 139 15.04 -4.21 11.26
CA GLN A 139 16.05 -3.25 10.78
C GLN A 139 15.75 -1.83 11.25
N VAL A 140 14.48 -1.44 11.35
CA VAL A 140 14.11 -0.13 11.91
C VAL A 140 14.46 -0.02 13.40
N VAL A 141 14.19 -1.06 14.19
CA VAL A 141 14.56 -1.12 15.61
C VAL A 141 16.08 -1.04 15.76
N GLU A 142 16.83 -1.75 14.91
CA GLU A 142 18.29 -1.73 14.89
C GLU A 142 18.84 -0.33 14.55
N ILE A 143 18.35 0.30 13.47
CA ILE A 143 18.74 1.66 13.07
C ILE A 143 18.51 2.64 14.22
N ARG A 144 17.36 2.58 14.88
CA ARG A 144 17.04 3.45 16.03
C ARG A 144 18.03 3.23 17.16
N THR A 145 18.25 1.98 17.55
CA THR A 145 19.15 1.62 18.66
C THR A 145 20.57 2.12 18.40
N ARG A 146 21.13 1.79 17.22
CA ARG A 146 22.51 2.17 16.83
C ARG A 146 22.70 3.68 16.71
N TYR A 147 21.71 4.38 16.16
CA TYR A 147 21.75 5.84 16.03
C TYR A 147 21.83 6.54 17.41
N PHE A 148 21.01 6.09 18.36
CA PHE A 148 21.01 6.62 19.71
C PHE A 148 22.21 6.15 20.54
N ALA A 149 22.81 5.00 20.21
CA ALA A 149 24.05 4.52 20.83
C ALA A 149 25.29 5.36 20.44
N GLY A 150 25.25 6.12 19.34
CA GLY A 150 26.40 6.98 18.98
C GLY A 150 26.60 7.15 17.50
N GLU A 151 26.16 6.19 16.70
CA GLU A 151 26.47 6.13 15.27
C GLU A 151 25.86 7.30 14.49
N THR A 152 26.48 7.61 13.34
CA THR A 152 26.05 8.72 12.52
C THR A 152 24.92 8.31 11.57
N ALA A 153 24.00 9.23 11.32
CA ALA A 153 22.94 9.03 10.33
C ALA A 153 23.49 8.72 8.93
N ALA A 154 24.68 9.23 8.58
CA ALA A 154 25.28 9.01 7.27
C ALA A 154 25.81 7.57 7.13
N ALA A 155 26.52 7.06 8.14
CA ALA A 155 27.04 5.70 8.14
C ALA A 155 25.92 4.67 8.07
N LEU A 156 24.93 4.79 8.96
CA LEU A 156 23.78 3.90 8.99
C LEU A 156 22.95 3.99 7.70
N ALA A 157 22.79 5.18 7.12
CA ALA A 157 22.06 5.32 5.86
C ALA A 157 22.75 4.56 4.71
N ALA A 158 24.08 4.66 4.62
CA ALA A 158 24.86 3.93 3.61
C ALA A 158 24.78 2.41 3.81
N GLU A 159 24.91 1.94 5.04
CA GLU A 159 24.87 0.52 5.38
C GLU A 159 23.52 -0.12 5.03
N PHE A 160 22.42 0.52 5.42
CA PHE A 160 21.06 0.03 5.15
C PHE A 160 20.54 0.38 3.74
N GLY A 161 21.38 0.97 2.88
CA GLY A 161 21.02 1.32 1.49
C GLY A 161 19.89 2.36 1.39
N ILE A 162 19.75 3.24 2.37
CA ILE A 162 18.70 4.26 2.42
C ILE A 162 19.27 5.68 2.31
N ARG A 163 18.42 6.64 1.94
CA ARG A 163 18.81 8.06 1.94
C ARG A 163 18.89 8.60 3.38
N PRO A 164 19.84 9.51 3.71
CA PRO A 164 19.96 10.08 5.06
C PRO A 164 18.68 10.73 5.60
N GLY A 165 17.89 11.36 4.72
CA GLY A 165 16.58 11.92 5.07
C GLY A 165 15.56 10.85 5.51
N HIS A 166 15.62 9.64 4.93
CA HIS A 166 14.77 8.52 5.32
C HIS A 166 15.09 8.06 6.74
N LEU A 167 16.38 7.89 7.05
CA LEU A 167 16.84 7.58 8.42
C LEU A 167 16.41 8.66 9.42
N SER A 168 16.47 9.93 9.01
CA SER A 168 16.00 11.06 9.80
C SER A 168 14.51 11.00 10.17
N ASN A 169 13.68 10.47 9.29
CA ASN A 169 12.25 10.26 9.56
C ASN A 169 12.00 9.04 10.46
N ILE A 170 12.83 8.00 10.33
CA ILE A 170 12.79 6.80 11.18
C ILE A 170 13.16 7.14 12.63
N THR A 171 14.28 7.84 12.84
CA THR A 171 14.82 8.19 14.17
C THR A 171 13.98 9.22 14.90
N ARG A 172 13.30 10.14 14.17
CA ARG A 172 12.35 11.08 14.77
C ARG A 172 10.94 10.49 15.01
N GLY A 173 10.72 9.21 14.70
CA GLY A 173 9.40 8.57 14.86
C GLY A 173 8.30 9.10 13.94
N ARG A 174 8.66 9.81 12.85
CA ARG A 174 7.68 10.31 11.87
C ARG A 174 7.13 9.19 10.99
N MET A 175 7.95 8.15 10.79
CA MET A 175 7.59 6.90 10.12
C MET A 175 7.79 5.72 11.07
N TRP A 176 7.23 4.56 10.72
CA TRP A 176 7.34 3.35 11.53
C TRP A 176 6.90 3.56 13.00
N LYS A 177 5.75 4.23 13.17
CA LYS A 177 5.21 4.60 14.50
C LYS A 177 4.92 3.40 15.40
N TYR A 178 4.70 2.23 14.79
CA TYR A 178 4.43 0.97 15.48
C TYR A 178 5.70 0.16 15.78
N ALA A 179 6.81 0.44 15.09
CA ALA A 179 8.07 -0.23 15.37
C ALA A 179 8.62 0.25 16.72
N GLY A 180 9.28 -0.64 17.46
CA GLY A 180 9.90 -0.34 18.75
C GLY A 180 11.20 0.50 18.65
N GLY A 181 11.93 0.58 19.76
CA GLY A 181 13.22 1.26 19.84
C GLY A 181 13.14 2.78 20.07
N PRO A 182 14.27 3.44 20.35
CA PRO A 182 14.32 4.85 20.75
C PRO A 182 14.00 5.79 19.58
N VAL A 183 13.19 6.82 19.86
CA VAL A 183 12.85 7.89 18.92
C VAL A 183 13.03 9.26 19.55
N GLY A 184 13.36 10.26 18.72
CA GLY A 184 13.49 11.64 19.18
C GLY A 184 14.62 12.40 18.48
N ILE A 185 15.02 13.51 19.09
CA ILE A 185 16.16 14.33 18.64
C ILE A 185 17.34 13.98 19.53
N LYS A 186 18.44 13.49 18.93
CA LYS A 186 19.72 13.31 19.62
C LYS A 186 20.20 14.67 20.11
N ARG A 187 20.09 14.92 21.42
CA ARG A 187 20.57 16.16 22.05
C ARG A 187 22.07 16.05 22.26
N VAL A 188 22.84 16.89 21.59
CA VAL A 188 24.25 17.08 21.93
C VAL A 188 24.30 18.04 23.13
N PRO A 189 24.95 17.68 24.25
CA PRO A 189 25.12 18.60 25.37
C PRO A 189 25.71 19.93 24.90
N LYS A 190 25.14 21.05 25.36
CA LYS A 190 25.68 22.39 25.04
C LYS A 190 26.98 22.57 25.81
N LEU A 191 28.07 22.87 25.10
CA LEU A 191 29.33 23.31 25.73
C LEU A 191 29.07 24.55 26.59
N SER A 192 29.64 24.55 27.79
CA SER A 192 29.59 25.68 28.73
C SER A 192 30.28 26.91 28.14
N GLN A 193 30.02 28.09 28.72
CA GLN A 193 30.69 29.32 28.30
C GLN A 193 32.22 29.22 28.46
N ALA A 194 32.69 28.60 29.53
CA ALA A 194 34.11 28.34 29.77
C ALA A 194 34.72 27.42 28.70
N GLN A 195 34.06 26.30 28.40
CA GLN A 195 34.53 25.37 27.36
C GLN A 195 34.59 26.03 25.97
N ARG A 196 33.64 26.91 25.66
CA ARG A 196 33.67 27.68 24.40
C ARG A 196 34.79 28.70 24.37
N ALA A 197 35.08 29.36 25.50
CA ALA A 197 36.18 30.32 25.60
C ALA A 197 37.54 29.61 25.44
N GLU A 198 37.73 28.48 26.12
CA GLU A 198 38.92 27.64 26.01
C GLU A 198 39.11 27.11 24.58
N MET A 199 38.05 26.58 23.97
CA MET A 199 38.10 26.08 22.59
C MET A 199 38.48 27.19 21.59
N ARG A 200 38.07 28.44 21.82
CA ARG A 200 38.48 29.60 21.01
C ARG A 200 39.95 29.96 21.24
N ALA A 201 40.42 29.98 22.48
CA ALA A 201 41.82 30.24 22.78
C ALA A 201 42.75 29.21 22.11
N ARG A 202 42.39 27.91 22.20
CA ARG A 202 43.12 26.83 21.53
C ARG A 202 43.12 26.98 20.00
N ARG A 203 42.01 27.45 19.42
CA ARG A 203 41.92 27.74 17.98
C ARG A 203 42.83 28.89 17.57
N ALA A 204 42.90 29.96 18.36
CA ALA A 204 43.79 31.11 18.12
C ALA A 204 45.27 30.70 18.25
N ALA A 205 45.58 29.77 19.14
CA ALA A 205 46.90 29.15 19.27
C ALA A 205 47.24 28.11 18.18
N GLY A 206 46.39 27.97 17.15
CA GLY A 206 46.67 27.14 15.97
C GLY A 206 45.99 25.76 15.91
N ALA A 207 45.24 25.35 16.94
CA ALA A 207 44.59 24.04 16.94
C ALA A 207 43.57 23.90 15.79
N SER A 208 43.56 22.75 15.11
CA SER A 208 42.61 22.44 14.05
C SER A 208 41.19 22.21 14.58
N ALA A 209 40.17 22.48 13.76
CA ALA A 209 38.79 22.16 14.12
C ALA A 209 38.55 20.66 14.33
N LYS A 210 39.40 19.79 13.75
CA LYS A 210 39.35 18.34 13.91
C LYS A 210 39.87 17.92 15.29
N GLU A 211 41.00 18.49 15.73
CA GLU A 211 41.55 18.25 17.07
C GLU A 211 40.61 18.75 18.15
N LEU A 212 40.04 19.96 17.99
CA LEU A 212 39.05 20.49 18.93
C LEU A 212 37.79 19.61 18.98
N ALA A 213 37.31 19.14 17.84
CA ALA A 213 36.17 18.22 17.78
C ALA A 213 36.41 16.92 18.57
N ALA A 214 37.62 16.33 18.45
CA ALA A 214 37.99 15.14 19.18
C ALA A 214 38.03 15.37 20.70
N VAL A 215 38.64 16.48 21.14
CA VAL A 215 38.75 16.82 22.57
C VAL A 215 37.37 17.01 23.22
N TYR A 216 36.48 17.75 22.56
CA TYR A 216 35.19 18.14 23.14
C TYR A 216 34.04 17.18 22.80
N GLY A 217 34.32 16.06 22.10
CA GLY A 217 33.30 15.09 21.72
C GLY A 217 32.20 15.65 20.81
N ILE A 218 32.55 16.60 19.93
CA ILE A 218 31.63 17.28 19.02
C ILE A 218 31.99 17.06 17.55
N SER A 219 31.13 17.45 16.61
CA SER A 219 31.47 17.35 15.19
C SER A 219 32.48 18.43 14.75
N PRO A 220 33.39 18.13 13.80
CA PRO A 220 34.32 19.12 13.25
C PRO A 220 33.65 20.38 12.67
N SER A 221 32.47 20.20 12.06
CA SER A 221 31.67 21.32 11.57
C SER A 221 31.11 22.19 12.71
N TYR A 222 30.68 21.58 13.82
CA TYR A 222 30.20 22.32 14.98
C TYR A 222 31.34 23.08 15.67
N ALA A 223 32.51 22.45 15.84
CA ALA A 223 33.72 23.09 16.34
C ALA A 223 34.08 24.33 15.50
N ARG A 224 34.15 24.17 14.17
CA ARG A 224 34.46 25.26 13.23
C ARG A 224 33.47 26.44 13.33
N ASN A 225 32.18 26.16 13.45
CA ASN A 225 31.14 27.18 13.57
C ASN A 225 31.24 27.96 14.88
N LEU A 226 31.51 27.27 15.99
CA LEU A 226 31.64 27.89 17.31
C LEU A 226 32.88 28.78 17.43
N THR A 227 33.97 28.44 16.73
CA THR A 227 35.19 29.25 16.72
C THR A 227 35.16 30.39 15.70
N ARG A 228 34.25 30.37 14.71
CA ARG A 228 34.12 31.41 13.67
C ARG A 228 33.27 32.61 14.07
N ARG A 229 32.33 32.46 15.01
CA ARG A 229 31.35 33.50 15.40
C ARG A 229 31.91 34.60 16.32
N ALA A 230 33.14 35.05 16.11
CA ALA A 230 33.73 36.16 16.85
C ALA A 230 34.18 37.25 15.86
N ALA A 231 33.24 38.13 15.54
CA ALA A 231 33.43 39.55 15.26
C ALA A 231 32.28 40.26 16.01
#